data_AF-A0A0M3KGQ4-F1
#
_entry.id   AF-A0A0M3KGQ4-F1
#
_cell.length_a   1.000
_cell.length_b   1.000
_cell.length_c   1.000
_cell.angle_alpha   90.00
_cell.angle_beta   90.00
_cell.angle_gamma   90.00
#
_symmetry.space_group_name_H-M   'P 1'
#
loop_
_entity.id
_entity.type
_entity.pdbx_description
1 polymer ?
#
loop_
_entity_poly.entity_id
_entity_poly.type
_entity_poly.pdbx_seq_one_letter_code
_entity_poly.pdbx_strand_id
1 'polypeptide(L)' 'MRFAQLEMRLALANMLKRFKFVANQKTPEPPLKINALPFTKPAVPIYLSAIRRNT' A
#
# COMPACT_ATOMS: atom_id res chain seq x y z
N MET A 1 -20.87 -0.54 -3.15
CA MET A 1 -19.63 -0.10 -3.83
C MET A 1 -19.17 1.32 -3.49
N ARG A 2 -20.05 2.32 -3.38
CA ARG A 2 -19.65 3.72 -3.12
C ARG A 2 -18.94 3.94 -1.78
N PHE A 3 -19.33 3.19 -0.75
CA PHE A 3 -18.74 3.26 0.58
C PHE A 3 -17.26 2.90 0.59
N ALA A 4 -16.89 1.71 0.09
CA ALA A 4 -15.50 1.27 0.05
C ALA A 4 -14.60 2.20 -0.77
N GLN A 5 -15.10 2.76 -1.88
CA GLN A 5 -14.37 3.74 -2.67
C GLN A 5 -14.11 5.04 -1.92
N LEU A 6 -15.10 5.52 -1.16
CA LEU A 6 -14.96 6.72 -0.33
C LEU A 6 -13.98 6.49 0.81
N GLU A 7 -14.08 5.34 1.49
CA GLU A 7 -13.19 4.96 2.57
C GLU A 7 -11.73 4.85 2.09
N MET A 8 -11.49 4.17 0.96
CA MET A 8 -10.15 4.08 0.37
C MET A 8 -9.60 5.46 0.00
N ARG A 9 -10.41 6.33 -0.61
CA ARG A 9 -9.97 7.69 -0.98
C ARG A 9 -9.62 8.52 0.26
N LEU A 10 -10.43 8.45 1.31
CA LEU A 10 -10.19 9.17 2.56
C LEU A 10 -8.92 8.66 3.25
N ALA A 11 -8.74 7.34 3.30
CA ALA A 11 -7.54 6.71 3.88
C ALA A 11 -6.28 7.13 3.11
N LEU A 12 -6.30 7.02 1.77
CA LEU A 12 -5.18 7.42 0.92
C LEU A 12 -4.85 8.90 1.03
N ALA A 13 -5.85 9.78 1.03
CA ALA A 13 -5.62 11.22 1.18
C ALA A 13 -4.93 11.55 2.51
N ASN A 14 -5.37 10.95 3.62
CA ASN A 14 -4.77 11.16 4.93
C ASN A 14 -3.35 10.60 5.02
N MET A 15 -3.11 9.40 4.47
CA MET A 15 -1.80 8.77 4.45
C MET A 15 -0.80 9.57 3.60
N LEU A 16 -1.17 9.95 2.38
CA LEU A 16 -0.29 10.70 1.48
C LEU A 16 -0.05 12.15 1.94
N LYS A 17 -1.00 12.76 2.66
CA LYS A 17 -0.79 14.07 3.26
C LYS A 17 0.35 14.03 4.29
N ARG A 18 0.39 12.98 5.12
CA ARG A 18 1.28 12.88 6.29
C ARG A 18 2.54 12.07 6.03
N PHE A 19 2.53 11.16 5.07
CA PHE A 19 3.61 10.21 4.83
C PHE A 19 3.96 10.10 3.34
N LYS A 20 5.24 9.85 3.07
CA LYS A 20 5.77 9.43 1.77
C LYS A 20 6.19 7.97 1.90
N PHE A 21 5.61 7.09 1.09
CA PHE A 21 6.01 5.69 1.02
C PHE A 21 7.14 5.52 0.01
N VAL A 22 8.20 4.81 0.40
CA VAL A 22 9.38 4.53 -0.44
C VAL A 22 9.67 3.02 -0.37
N ALA A 23 10.09 2.45 -1.50
CA ALA A 23 10.56 1.07 -1.56
C ALA A 23 11.85 0.92 -0.73
N ASN A 24 11.98 -0.20 -0.03
CA ASN A 24 13.13 -0.55 0.78
C ASN A 24 13.76 -1.85 0.24
N GLN A 25 14.94 -2.23 0.74
CA GLN A 25 15.62 -3.49 0.43
C GLN A 25 14.77 -4.73 0.76
N LYS A 26 13.77 -4.59 1.63
CA LYS A 26 12.80 -5.65 1.98
C LYS A 26 11.57 -5.68 1.07
N THR A 27 11.40 -4.68 0.21
CA THR A 27 10.30 -4.64 -0.75
C THR A 27 10.58 -5.70 -1.83
N PRO A 28 9.66 -6.64 -2.08
CA PRO A 28 9.85 -7.62 -3.14
C PRO A 28 10.02 -6.91 -4.50
N GLU A 29 11.03 -7.34 -5.26
CA GLU A 29 11.30 -6.79 -6.58
C GLU A 29 10.11 -7.05 -7.53
N PRO A 30 9.75 -6.08 -8.37
CA PRO A 30 8.73 -6.29 -9.38
C PRO A 30 9.19 -7.34 -10.41
N PRO A 31 8.29 -8.22 -10.90
CA PRO A 31 6.84 -8.23 -10.68
C PRO A 31 6.41 -8.94 -9.38
N LEU A 32 5.42 -8.35 -8.70
CA LEU A 32 4.81 -8.95 -7.50
C LEU A 32 4.10 -10.26 -7.85
N LYS A 33 4.50 -11.36 -7.20
CA LYS A 33 3.82 -12.65 -7.31
C LYS A 33 2.49 -12.59 -6.53
N ILE A 34 1.37 -12.83 -7.21
CA ILE A 34 0.02 -12.79 -6.63
C ILE A 34 -0.50 -14.21 -6.49
N ASN A 35 -1.00 -14.57 -5.30
CA ASN A 35 -1.74 -15.80 -5.05
C ASN A 35 -3.23 -15.51 -5.21
N ALA A 36 -3.91 -16.28 -6.06
CA ALA A 36 -5.27 -15.98 -6.50
C ALA A 36 -6.40 -16.65 -5.69
N LEU A 37 -6.10 -17.47 -4.66
CA LEU A 37 -7.11 -18.35 -4.05
C LEU A 37 -7.06 -18.31 -2.51
N PRO A 38 -8.19 -18.12 -1.81
CA PRO A 38 -9.54 -17.72 -2.27
C PRO A 38 -9.70 -16.20 -2.50
N PHE A 39 -8.70 -15.39 -2.13
CA PHE A 39 -8.65 -13.94 -2.37
C PHE A 39 -7.32 -13.57 -3.02
N THR A 40 -7.33 -12.59 -3.92
CA THR A 40 -6.12 -12.04 -4.53
C THR A 40 -5.27 -11.35 -3.46
N LYS A 41 -4.16 -12.00 -3.08
CA LYS A 41 -3.21 -11.47 -2.11
C LYS A 41 -1.77 -11.63 -2.63
N PRO A 42 -0.85 -10.74 -2.26
CA PRO A 42 0.55 -10.95 -2.61
C PRO A 42 1.07 -12.21 -1.92
N ALA A 43 1.94 -12.96 -2.62
CA ALA A 43 2.54 -14.20 -2.11
C ALA A 43 3.48 -13.95 -0.92
N VAL A 44 4.10 -12.77 -0.90
CA VAL A 44 4.99 -12.28 0.17
C VAL A 44 4.43 -10.94 0.68
N PRO A 45 4.50 -10.65 1.99
CA PRO A 45 4.09 -9.36 2.52
C PRO A 45 4.83 -8.18 1.86
N ILE A 46 4.11 -7.10 1.59
CA ILE A 46 4.67 -5.88 1.00
C ILE A 46 5.19 -4.99 2.13
N TYR A 47 6.51 -4.84 2.21
CA TYR A 47 7.17 -3.91 3.12
C TYR A 47 7.45 -2.59 2.40
N LEU A 48 7.02 -1.47 2.98
CA LEU A 48 7.32 -0.12 2.51
C LEU A 48 7.80 0.73 3.68
N SER A 49 8.75 1.62 3.42
CA SER A 49 9.20 2.61 4.42
C SER A 49 8.30 3.84 4.34
N ALA A 50 7.67 4.23 5.45
CA ALA A 50 6.85 5.43 5.55
C ALA A 50 7.67 6.58 6.17
N ILE A 51 7.95 7.62 5.40
CA ILE A 51 8.67 8.82 5.83
C ILE A 51 7.65 9.90 6.15
N ARG A 52 7.63 10.44 7.38
CA ARG A 52 6.73 11.53 7.76
C ARG A 52 7.06 12.80 6.97
N ARG A 53 6.04 13.44 6.40
CA ARG A 53 6.14 14.76 5.79
C ARG A 53 6.00 15.81 6.89
N ASN A 54 7.03 16.64 7.07
CA ASN A 54 6.95 17.85 7.87
C ASN A 54 6.35 18.95 6.99
N THR A 55 5.03 19.04 6.98
CA THR A 55 4.30 20.26 6.61
C THR A 55 3.97 21.03 7.86
#